data_AF-A0A1G5ZZN6-F1
#
_entry.id   AF-A0A1G5ZZN6-F1
#
_cell.length_a   1.000
_cell.length_b   1.000
_cell.length_c   1.000
_cell.angle_alpha   90.00
_cell.angle_beta   90.00
_cell.angle_gamma   90.00
#
_symmetry.space_group_name_H-M   'P 1'
#
loop_
_entity.id
_entity.type
_entity.pdbx_description
1 polymer ?
#
loop_
_entity_poly.entity_id
_entity_poly.type
_entity_poly.pdbx_seq_one_letter_code
_entity_poly.pdbx_strand_id
1 'polypeptide(L)'
;MNVKEYIGDIIGGSLFVAESRTIAELLLEKPSEAEFKRVVEDDNVMQKNSAKTAIRYARTIRLRIEPMGESFLEFLVRANETCAKQLLMAAFLRQSPIAIDFMRHKLSDARRMFDERLSDYAWSDFVDERIRSIPELAKFSESSIKKMGNNMIKALSDAGYLNSARQKRLQAVYLEPDVHAWLVQNGFDKIAQVMEI
;
A
#
# COMPACT_ATOMS: atom_id res chain seq x y z
N MET A 1 12.50 -10.49 -11.85
CA MET A 1 12.23 -9.70 -10.64
C MET A 1 13.01 -10.30 -9.50
N ASN A 2 13.91 -9.55 -8.87
CA ASN A 2 14.65 -10.03 -7.70
C ASN A 2 13.81 -9.89 -6.42
N VAL A 3 14.26 -10.45 -5.30
CA VAL A 3 13.50 -10.43 -4.03
C VAL A 3 13.24 -9.02 -3.50
N LYS A 4 14.15 -8.06 -3.73
CA LYS A 4 13.99 -6.67 -3.28
C LYS A 4 12.88 -5.97 -4.06
N GLU A 5 12.86 -6.16 -5.38
CA GLU A 5 11.78 -5.67 -6.25
C GLU A 5 10.45 -6.34 -5.91
N TYR A 6 10.47 -7.63 -5.56
CA TYR A 6 9.27 -8.38 -5.20
C TYR A 6 8.64 -7.89 -3.89
N ILE A 7 9.43 -7.66 -2.83
CA ILE A 7 8.90 -7.11 -1.58
C ILE A 7 8.57 -5.62 -1.70
N GLY A 8 9.29 -4.90 -2.56
CA GLY A 8 9.16 -3.47 -2.70
C GLY A 8 9.46 -2.73 -1.40
N ASP A 9 8.57 -1.82 -1.03
CA ASP A 9 8.70 -0.97 0.16
C ASP A 9 7.75 -1.36 1.30
N ILE A 10 7.18 -2.56 1.26
CA ILE A 10 6.14 -3.02 2.20
C ILE A 10 6.56 -2.90 3.67
N ILE A 11 7.87 -2.94 3.98
CA ILE A 11 8.39 -2.73 5.34
C ILE A 11 8.19 -1.27 5.82
N GLY A 12 8.19 -0.30 4.91
CA GLY A 12 8.09 1.13 5.18
C GLY A 12 6.79 1.54 5.88
N GLY A 13 5.67 0.87 5.56
CA GLY A 13 4.38 1.10 6.23
C GLY A 13 3.16 0.71 5.39
N SER A 14 1.97 0.94 5.94
CA SER A 14 0.69 0.79 5.24
C SER A 14 0.37 2.02 4.37
N LEU A 15 -0.90 2.37 4.12
CA LEU A 15 -1.27 3.34 3.10
C LEU A 15 -1.02 4.81 3.46
N PHE A 16 -0.90 5.17 4.75
CA PHE A 16 -0.73 6.55 5.21
C PHE A 16 -1.75 7.53 4.59
N VAL A 17 -3.05 7.18 4.67
CA VAL A 17 -4.10 7.86 3.89
C VAL A 17 -4.15 9.37 4.13
N ALA A 18 -4.04 9.81 5.39
CA ALA A 18 -4.08 11.22 5.75
C ALA A 18 -2.83 11.95 5.24
N GLU A 19 -1.66 11.38 5.48
CA GLU A 19 -0.37 11.98 5.10
C GLU A 19 -0.17 12.02 3.58
N SER A 20 -0.73 11.05 2.86
CA SER A 20 -0.48 10.92 1.42
C SER A 20 -1.08 12.04 0.59
N ARG A 21 -2.20 12.64 1.03
CA ARG A 21 -2.74 13.84 0.36
C ARG A 21 -1.81 15.04 0.52
N THR A 22 -1.31 15.30 1.72
CA THR A 22 -0.36 16.38 1.98
C THR A 22 0.92 16.22 1.15
N ILE A 23 1.43 15.00 1.02
CA ILE A 23 2.60 14.74 0.18
C ILE A 23 2.26 14.88 -1.31
N ALA A 24 1.06 14.50 -1.74
CA ALA A 24 0.64 14.69 -3.13
C ALA A 24 0.54 16.18 -3.50
N GLU A 25 -0.05 17.01 -2.64
CA GLU A 25 -0.11 18.47 -2.79
C GLU A 25 1.31 19.05 -2.91
N LEU A 26 2.21 18.68 -1.99
CA LEU A 26 3.60 19.12 -2.03
C LEU A 26 4.32 18.69 -3.32
N LEU A 27 4.08 17.47 -3.81
CA LEU A 27 4.73 17.00 -5.05
C LEU A 27 4.21 17.73 -6.30
N LEU A 28 2.96 18.21 -6.30
CA LEU A 28 2.40 19.01 -7.40
C LEU A 28 3.07 20.40 -7.50
N GLU A 29 3.62 20.92 -6.40
CA GLU A 29 4.43 22.15 -6.41
C GLU A 29 5.83 21.95 -7.03
N LYS A 30 6.20 20.70 -7.35
CA LYS A 30 7.49 20.31 -7.95
C LYS A 30 8.71 20.82 -7.15
N PRO A 31 8.76 20.59 -5.82
CA PRO A 31 9.85 21.07 -4.98
C PRO A 31 11.16 20.37 -5.33
N SER A 32 12.27 21.07 -5.11
CA SER A 32 13.58 20.43 -5.03
C SER A 32 13.66 19.47 -3.84
N GLU A 33 14.64 18.55 -3.84
CA GLU A 33 14.84 17.62 -2.72
C GLU A 33 15.10 18.35 -1.39
N ALA A 34 15.80 19.49 -1.45
CA ALA A 34 16.08 20.31 -0.27
C ALA A 34 14.79 20.96 0.27
N GLU A 35 13.95 21.50 -0.61
CA GLU A 35 12.65 22.08 -0.23
C GLU A 35 11.70 21.01 0.30
N PHE A 36 11.61 19.85 -0.36
CA PHE A 36 10.80 18.73 0.12
C PHE A 36 11.19 18.32 1.53
N LYS A 37 12.50 18.17 1.78
CA LYS A 37 13.01 17.82 3.11
C LYS A 37 12.69 18.90 4.15
N ARG A 38 12.92 20.18 3.82
CA ARG A 38 12.63 21.32 4.71
C ARG A 38 11.16 21.37 5.09
N VAL A 39 10.25 21.28 4.12
CA VAL A 39 8.79 21.34 4.34
C VAL A 39 8.33 20.16 5.21
N VAL A 40 8.90 18.97 5.00
CA VAL A 40 8.54 17.78 5.77
C VAL A 40 9.10 17.79 7.20
N GLU A 41 10.36 18.20 7.39
CA GLU A 41 11.06 18.11 8.68
C GLU A 41 10.86 19.36 9.55
N ASP A 42 10.97 20.55 8.95
CA ASP A 42 11.00 21.83 9.66
C ASP A 42 9.60 22.45 9.75
N ASP A 43 8.87 22.48 8.62
CA ASP A 43 7.50 23.03 8.58
C ASP A 43 6.47 22.02 9.13
N ASN A 44 6.88 20.75 9.34
CA ASN A 44 6.11 19.66 9.94
C ASN A 44 4.69 19.52 9.36
N VAL A 45 4.56 19.59 8.03
CA VAL A 45 3.25 19.59 7.33
C VAL A 45 2.37 18.36 7.63
N MET A 46 2.97 17.24 8.05
CA MET A 46 2.24 16.02 8.44
C MET A 46 1.97 15.91 9.95
N GLN A 47 2.32 16.94 10.72
CA GLN A 47 2.11 17.06 12.16
C GLN A 47 2.59 15.83 12.95
N LYS A 48 3.83 15.39 12.69
CA LYS A 48 4.44 14.24 13.39
C LYS A 48 5.23 14.71 14.60
N ASN A 49 5.28 13.85 15.61
CA ASN A 49 6.01 14.09 16.86
C ASN A 49 7.54 14.12 16.68
N SER A 50 8.05 13.73 15.50
CA SER A 50 9.48 13.70 15.21
C SER A 50 9.73 13.87 13.73
N ALA A 51 10.66 14.78 13.38
CA ALA A 51 11.14 14.99 12.01
C ALA A 51 11.64 13.67 11.37
N LYS A 52 12.31 12.80 12.13
CA LYS A 52 12.77 11.48 11.64
C LYS A 52 11.60 10.58 11.21
N THR A 53 10.47 10.66 11.91
CA THR A 53 9.27 9.90 11.53
C THR A 53 8.59 10.54 10.33
N ALA A 54 8.50 11.87 10.31
CA ALA A 54 7.95 12.63 9.19
C ALA A 54 8.69 12.28 7.89
N ILE A 55 10.02 12.47 7.84
CA ILE A 55 10.78 12.21 6.62
C ILE A 55 10.74 10.74 6.17
N ARG A 56 10.70 9.80 7.12
CA ARG A 56 10.54 8.37 6.79
C ARG A 56 9.20 8.10 6.09
N TYR A 57 8.11 8.63 6.65
CA TYR A 57 6.77 8.45 6.04
C TYR A 57 6.68 9.16 4.70
N ALA A 58 7.13 10.41 4.61
CA ALA A 58 7.15 11.18 3.38
C ALA A 58 7.89 10.46 2.26
N ARG A 59 9.07 9.88 2.55
CA ARG A 59 9.85 9.11 1.57
C ARG A 59 9.13 7.85 1.11
N THR A 60 8.51 7.10 2.03
CA THR A 60 7.72 5.90 1.67
C THR A 60 6.51 6.28 0.81
N ILE A 61 5.80 7.34 1.17
CA ILE A 61 4.66 7.83 0.40
C ILE A 61 5.11 8.29 -0.99
N ARG A 62 6.11 9.17 -1.06
CA ARG A 62 6.66 9.69 -2.32
C ARG A 62 7.11 8.57 -3.25
N LEU A 63 7.83 7.57 -2.73
CA LEU A 63 8.28 6.40 -3.48
C LEU A 63 7.12 5.65 -4.17
N ARG A 64 5.91 5.68 -3.59
CA ARG A 64 4.72 5.01 -4.13
C ARG A 64 3.95 5.88 -5.11
N ILE A 65 3.75 7.16 -4.78
CA ILE A 65 2.80 8.02 -5.50
C ILE A 65 3.45 8.86 -6.60
N GLU A 66 4.71 9.27 -6.45
CA GLU A 66 5.41 10.08 -7.46
C GLU A 66 5.56 9.31 -8.80
N PRO A 67 5.91 8.00 -8.82
CA PRO A 67 5.98 7.23 -10.06
C PRO A 67 4.63 6.97 -10.73
N MET A 68 3.50 7.28 -10.07
CA MET A 68 2.16 7.18 -10.67
C MET A 68 1.85 8.37 -11.58
N GLY A 69 2.65 9.44 -11.52
CA GLY A 69 2.55 10.61 -12.39
C GLY A 69 1.63 11.73 -11.88
N GLU A 70 1.72 12.88 -12.52
CA GLU A 70 1.02 14.12 -12.12
C GLU A 70 -0.51 13.93 -12.09
N SER A 71 -1.09 13.23 -13.07
CA SER A 71 -2.53 12.96 -13.12
C SER A 71 -3.03 12.10 -11.94
N PHE A 72 -2.19 11.21 -11.40
CA PHE A 72 -2.50 10.45 -10.19
C PHE A 72 -2.52 11.36 -8.96
N LEU A 73 -1.51 12.22 -8.83
CA LEU A 73 -1.40 13.15 -7.69
C LEU A 73 -2.60 14.10 -7.66
N GLU A 74 -2.94 14.71 -8.80
CA GLU A 74 -4.14 15.55 -8.93
C GLU A 74 -5.42 14.80 -8.57
N PHE A 75 -5.52 13.52 -8.94
CA PHE A 75 -6.69 12.70 -8.61
C PHE A 75 -6.73 12.40 -7.11
N LEU A 76 -5.62 12.03 -6.50
CA LEU A 76 -5.53 11.76 -5.08
C LEU A 76 -5.91 12.97 -4.22
N VAL A 77 -5.50 14.18 -4.62
CA VAL A 77 -5.83 15.43 -3.91
C VAL A 77 -7.33 15.73 -3.93
N ARG A 78 -7.99 15.59 -5.09
CA ARG A 78 -9.43 15.88 -5.23
C ARG A 78 -10.36 14.73 -4.81
N ALA A 79 -9.82 13.51 -4.68
CA ALA A 79 -10.60 12.30 -4.43
C ALA A 79 -11.35 12.38 -3.09
N ASN A 80 -12.55 11.81 -3.03
CA ASN A 80 -13.21 11.50 -1.76
C ASN A 80 -12.42 10.45 -0.96
N GLU A 81 -12.81 10.17 0.27
CA GLU A 81 -12.09 9.23 1.14
C GLU A 81 -11.97 7.81 0.56
N THR A 82 -13.04 7.28 -0.05
CA THR A 82 -13.06 5.95 -0.67
C THR A 82 -12.09 5.88 -1.85
N CYS A 83 -12.20 6.82 -2.79
CA CYS A 83 -11.31 6.89 -3.95
C CYS A 83 -9.84 7.05 -3.53
N ALA A 84 -9.55 7.90 -2.53
CA ALA A 84 -8.19 8.08 -2.04
C ALA A 84 -7.59 6.78 -1.47
N LYS A 85 -8.37 6.04 -0.66
CA LYS A 85 -7.95 4.73 -0.14
C LYS A 85 -7.65 3.73 -1.27
N GLN A 86 -8.49 3.69 -2.30
CA GLN A 86 -8.33 2.80 -3.45
C GLN A 86 -7.10 3.19 -4.30
N LEU A 87 -6.92 4.48 -4.59
CA LEU A 87 -5.74 4.99 -5.30
C LEU A 87 -4.44 4.64 -4.56
N LEU A 88 -4.41 4.84 -3.24
CA LEU A 88 -3.24 4.51 -2.43
C LEU A 88 -2.99 3.00 -2.34
N MET A 89 -4.05 2.19 -2.32
CA MET A 89 -3.92 0.74 -2.43
C MET A 89 -3.29 0.36 -3.78
N ALA A 90 -3.73 0.97 -4.88
CA ALA A 90 -3.13 0.73 -6.19
C ALA A 90 -1.63 1.09 -6.23
N ALA A 91 -1.25 2.25 -5.70
CA ALA A 91 0.14 2.67 -5.60
C ALA A 91 0.98 1.71 -4.72
N PHE A 92 0.41 1.24 -3.61
CA PHE A 92 1.03 0.24 -2.74
C PHE A 92 1.24 -1.11 -3.46
N LEU A 93 0.23 -1.61 -4.17
CA LEU A 93 0.32 -2.85 -4.94
C LEU A 93 1.33 -2.76 -6.08
N ARG A 94 1.40 -1.61 -6.78
CA ARG A 94 2.40 -1.34 -7.81
C ARG A 94 3.81 -1.39 -7.24
N GLN A 95 4.02 -0.80 -6.06
CA GLN A 95 5.33 -0.73 -5.43
C GLN A 95 5.75 -2.05 -4.76
N SER A 96 4.80 -2.89 -4.35
CA SER A 96 5.04 -4.15 -3.62
C SER A 96 4.30 -5.33 -4.25
N PRO A 97 4.88 -5.99 -5.27
CA PRO A 97 4.30 -7.17 -5.93
C PRO A 97 3.93 -8.33 -4.97
N ILE A 98 4.63 -8.50 -3.86
CA ILE A 98 4.28 -9.47 -2.81
C ILE A 98 2.85 -9.26 -2.27
N ALA A 99 2.37 -8.02 -2.23
CA ALA A 99 1.02 -7.69 -1.77
C ALA A 99 -0.05 -8.11 -2.79
N ILE A 100 0.25 -7.99 -4.09
CA ILE A 100 -0.61 -8.50 -5.17
C ILE A 100 -0.80 -10.00 -5.00
N ASP A 101 0.29 -10.73 -4.82
CA ASP A 101 0.24 -12.18 -4.67
C ASP A 101 -0.47 -12.60 -3.38
N PHE A 102 -0.26 -11.86 -2.28
CA PHE A 102 -0.99 -12.11 -1.04
C PHE A 102 -2.52 -11.97 -1.24
N MET A 103 -2.97 -10.95 -1.97
CA MET A 103 -4.39 -10.76 -2.27
C MET A 103 -4.93 -11.87 -3.20
N ARG A 104 -4.18 -12.24 -4.24
CA ARG A 104 -4.56 -13.30 -5.18
C ARG A 104 -4.67 -14.68 -4.55
N HIS A 105 -3.86 -14.96 -3.55
CA HIS A 105 -3.89 -16.22 -2.82
C HIS A 105 -4.77 -16.11 -1.59
N LYS A 106 -4.24 -15.55 -0.50
CA LYS A 106 -4.88 -15.65 0.82
C LYS A 106 -6.19 -14.89 0.92
N LEU A 107 -6.31 -13.71 0.30
CA LEU A 107 -7.57 -12.95 0.35
C LEU A 107 -8.64 -13.58 -0.56
N SER A 108 -8.26 -13.97 -1.78
CA SER A 108 -9.18 -14.63 -2.72
C SER A 108 -9.68 -15.97 -2.18
N ASP A 109 -8.79 -16.80 -1.64
CA ASP A 109 -9.15 -18.10 -1.08
C ASP A 109 -10.10 -17.97 0.10
N ALA A 110 -9.82 -17.04 1.04
CA ALA A 110 -10.69 -16.79 2.18
C ALA A 110 -12.10 -16.35 1.75
N ARG A 111 -12.20 -15.51 0.70
CA ARG A 111 -13.51 -15.11 0.13
C ARG A 111 -14.22 -16.27 -0.54
N ARG A 112 -13.52 -17.09 -1.33
CA ARG A 112 -14.09 -18.28 -2.00
C ARG A 112 -14.59 -19.33 -1.03
N MET A 113 -13.94 -19.46 0.12
CA MET A 113 -14.33 -20.36 1.19
C MET A 113 -15.41 -19.77 2.12
N PHE A 114 -15.86 -18.54 1.87
CA PHE A 114 -16.81 -17.81 2.71
C PHE A 114 -16.35 -17.67 4.17
N ASP A 115 -15.03 -17.52 4.39
CA ASP A 115 -14.49 -17.28 5.72
C ASP A 115 -15.00 -15.95 6.27
N GLU A 116 -15.34 -15.88 7.56
CA GLU A 116 -15.76 -14.61 8.19
C GLU A 116 -14.57 -13.63 8.30
N ARG A 117 -13.36 -14.17 8.47
CA ARG A 117 -12.14 -13.41 8.76
C ARG A 117 -10.91 -14.05 8.17
N LEU A 118 -9.92 -13.22 7.85
CA LEU A 118 -8.62 -13.68 7.41
C LEU A 118 -7.87 -14.34 8.58
N SER A 119 -7.26 -15.52 8.33
CA SER A 119 -6.50 -16.27 9.33
C SER A 119 -5.38 -15.43 9.97
N ASP A 120 -5.13 -15.67 11.26
CA ASP A 120 -4.02 -15.04 11.97
C ASP A 120 -2.64 -15.46 11.43
N TYR A 121 -2.58 -16.64 10.82
CA TYR A 121 -1.38 -17.21 10.19
C TYR A 121 -1.31 -16.94 8.69
N ALA A 122 -2.30 -16.25 8.09
CA ALA A 122 -2.38 -16.07 6.64
C ALA A 122 -1.07 -15.54 6.02
N TRP A 123 -0.41 -14.59 6.71
CA TRP A 123 0.86 -14.04 6.24
C TRP A 123 2.04 -15.01 6.39
N SER A 124 2.19 -15.68 7.53
CA SER A 124 3.29 -16.64 7.72
C SER A 124 3.16 -17.81 6.75
N ASP A 125 1.96 -18.37 6.62
CA ASP A 125 1.70 -19.50 5.72
C ASP A 125 1.97 -19.11 4.27
N PHE A 126 1.56 -17.89 3.88
CA PHE A 126 1.87 -17.35 2.56
C PHE A 126 3.38 -17.23 2.33
N VAL A 127 4.14 -16.68 3.28
CA VAL A 127 5.59 -16.53 3.10
C VAL A 127 6.27 -17.89 3.01
N ASP A 128 5.87 -18.86 3.82
CA ASP A 128 6.42 -20.22 3.80
C ASP A 128 6.16 -20.92 2.46
N GLU A 129 4.98 -20.71 1.86
CA GLU A 129 4.67 -21.14 0.50
C GLU A 129 5.56 -20.43 -0.53
N ARG A 130 5.73 -19.10 -0.41
CA ARG A 130 6.51 -18.29 -1.35
C ARG A 130 8.02 -18.56 -1.29
N ILE A 131 8.57 -18.95 -0.14
CA ILE A 131 9.99 -19.33 0.00
C ILE A 131 10.36 -20.49 -0.93
N ARG A 132 9.42 -21.41 -1.21
CA ARG A 132 9.67 -22.54 -2.12
C ARG A 132 9.98 -22.08 -3.55
N SER A 133 9.39 -20.98 -3.98
CA SER A 133 9.61 -20.38 -5.31
C SER A 133 10.62 -19.24 -5.30
N ILE A 134 10.79 -18.55 -4.17
CA ILE A 134 11.69 -17.41 -3.99
C ILE A 134 12.51 -17.64 -2.70
N PRO A 135 13.54 -18.51 -2.74
CA PRO A 135 14.30 -18.89 -1.55
C PRO A 135 14.97 -17.73 -0.82
N GLU A 136 15.26 -16.62 -1.50
CA GLU A 136 15.83 -15.43 -0.90
C GLU A 136 14.92 -14.75 0.13
N LEU A 137 13.61 -15.04 0.14
CA LEU A 137 12.71 -14.59 1.20
C LEU A 137 13.13 -15.15 2.58
N ALA A 138 13.73 -16.34 2.62
CA ALA A 138 14.22 -16.94 3.85
C ALA A 138 15.45 -16.21 4.44
N LYS A 139 16.07 -15.27 3.69
CA LYS A 139 17.19 -14.46 4.18
C LYS A 139 16.74 -13.28 5.04
N PHE A 140 15.44 -12.95 5.05
CA PHE A 140 14.91 -11.89 5.90
C PHE A 140 14.74 -12.41 7.33
N SER A 141 15.00 -11.54 8.32
CA SER A 141 14.74 -11.87 9.72
C SER A 141 13.25 -12.10 9.97
N GLU A 142 12.93 -12.91 10.98
CA GLU A 142 11.54 -13.10 11.44
C GLU A 142 10.85 -11.76 11.76
N SER A 143 11.60 -10.83 12.36
CA SER A 143 11.09 -9.47 12.65
C SER A 143 10.74 -8.69 11.39
N SER A 144 11.50 -8.85 10.30
CA SER A 144 11.22 -8.22 9.02
C SER A 144 9.98 -8.83 8.38
N ILE A 145 9.90 -10.17 8.31
CA ILE A 145 8.73 -10.88 7.78
C ILE A 145 7.46 -10.49 8.55
N LYS A 146 7.52 -10.48 9.89
CA LYS A 146 6.40 -10.04 10.73
C LYS A 146 6.01 -8.60 10.47
N LYS A 147 6.99 -7.70 10.26
CA LYS A 147 6.72 -6.29 9.95
C LYS A 147 6.03 -6.12 8.60
N MET A 148 6.45 -6.87 7.57
CA MET A 148 5.77 -6.89 6.27
C MET A 148 4.30 -7.30 6.42
N GLY A 149 4.03 -8.40 7.14
CA GLY A 149 2.68 -8.88 7.38
C GLY A 149 1.81 -7.87 8.13
N ASN A 150 2.34 -7.26 9.19
CA ASN A 150 1.62 -6.23 9.93
C ASN A 150 1.23 -5.04 9.03
N ASN A 151 2.15 -4.60 8.16
CA ASN A 151 1.87 -3.50 7.24
C ASN A 151 0.89 -3.92 6.14
N MET A 152 0.95 -5.16 5.64
CA MET A 152 -0.01 -5.71 4.68
C MET A 152 -1.43 -5.76 5.26
N ILE A 153 -1.59 -6.32 6.45
CA ILE A 153 -2.89 -6.40 7.14
C ILE A 153 -3.43 -5.00 7.44
N LYS A 154 -2.56 -4.07 7.83
CA LYS A 154 -2.97 -2.68 8.03
C LYS A 154 -3.39 -2.01 6.73
N ALA A 155 -2.70 -2.27 5.61
CA ALA A 155 -3.08 -1.74 4.30
C ALA A 155 -4.44 -2.28 3.82
N LEU A 156 -4.71 -3.57 4.01
CA LEU A 156 -6.03 -4.15 3.74
C LEU A 156 -7.13 -3.52 4.60
N SER A 157 -6.84 -3.26 5.88
CA SER A 157 -7.76 -2.54 6.77
C SER A 157 -7.94 -1.08 6.37
N ASP A 158 -6.88 -0.39 5.94
CA ASP A 158 -6.93 1.01 5.49
C ASP A 158 -7.82 1.16 4.24
N ALA A 159 -7.71 0.20 3.32
CA ALA A 159 -8.49 0.14 2.09
C ALA A 159 -9.88 -0.50 2.24
N GLY A 160 -10.24 -0.95 3.45
CA GLY A 160 -11.57 -1.48 3.75
C GLY A 160 -11.82 -2.93 3.35
N TYR A 161 -10.81 -3.70 2.93
CA TYR A 161 -10.95 -5.16 2.74
C TYR A 161 -11.12 -5.92 4.06
N LEU A 162 -10.65 -5.32 5.14
CA LEU A 162 -10.82 -5.79 6.51
C LEU A 162 -11.48 -4.70 7.34
N ASN A 163 -12.41 -5.07 8.21
CA ASN A 163 -13.06 -4.11 9.12
C ASN A 163 -12.06 -3.43 10.07
N SER A 164 -11.00 -4.15 10.47
CA SER A 164 -9.90 -3.67 11.30
C SER A 164 -8.72 -4.63 11.17
N ALA A 165 -7.51 -4.12 11.39
CA ALA A 165 -6.30 -4.96 11.43
C ALA A 165 -6.32 -5.99 12.58
N ARG A 166 -7.11 -5.76 13.63
CA ARG A 166 -7.21 -6.65 14.81
C ARG A 166 -8.20 -7.78 14.59
N GLN A 167 -9.41 -7.47 14.14
CA GLN A 167 -10.48 -8.48 13.97
C GLN A 167 -10.38 -9.22 12.63
N LYS A 168 -9.80 -8.57 11.61
CA LYS A 168 -9.58 -9.13 10.27
C LYS A 168 -10.84 -9.68 9.60
N ARG A 169 -12.02 -9.17 9.94
CA ARG A 169 -13.27 -9.59 9.30
C ARG A 169 -13.26 -9.11 7.86
N LEU A 170 -13.53 -10.02 6.93
CA LEU A 170 -13.54 -9.71 5.50
C LEU A 170 -14.71 -8.76 5.21
N GLN A 171 -14.47 -7.83 4.30
CA GLN A 171 -15.46 -6.87 3.82
C GLN A 171 -15.44 -6.89 2.29
N ALA A 172 -16.60 -6.70 1.67
CA ALA A 172 -16.69 -6.49 0.24
C ALA A 172 -16.20 -5.07 -0.08
N VAL A 173 -15.31 -4.97 -1.08
CA VAL A 173 -14.82 -3.69 -1.59
C VAL A 173 -15.18 -3.66 -3.06
N TYR A 174 -15.87 -2.60 -3.47
CA TYR A 174 -16.20 -2.35 -4.87
C TYR A 174 -15.34 -1.20 -5.34
N LEU A 175 -14.63 -1.40 -6.44
CA LEU A 175 -13.76 -0.38 -7.01
C LEU A 175 -14.63 0.76 -7.56
N GLU A 176 -14.33 2.00 -7.16
CA GLU A 176 -15.09 3.15 -7.64
C GLU A 176 -14.87 3.33 -9.15
N PRO A 177 -15.92 3.66 -9.94
CA PRO A 177 -15.83 3.73 -11.40
C PRO A 177 -14.69 4.64 -11.89
N ASP A 178 -14.51 5.80 -11.25
CA ASP A 178 -13.47 6.75 -11.60
C ASP A 178 -12.05 6.19 -11.33
N VAL A 179 -11.89 5.42 -10.25
CA VAL A 179 -10.61 4.77 -9.93
C VAL A 179 -10.34 3.64 -10.91
N HIS A 180 -11.32 2.79 -11.20
CA HIS A 180 -11.20 1.73 -12.20
C HIS A 180 -10.82 2.31 -13.57
N ALA A 181 -11.56 3.34 -14.04
CA ALA A 181 -11.30 3.99 -15.31
C ALA A 181 -9.88 4.58 -15.38
N TRP A 182 -9.45 5.29 -14.33
CA TRP A 182 -8.11 5.84 -14.26
C TRP A 182 -7.04 4.74 -14.31
N LEU A 183 -7.21 3.64 -13.56
CA LEU A 183 -6.24 2.53 -13.56
C LEU A 183 -6.11 1.89 -14.94
N VAL A 184 -7.22 1.58 -15.61
CA VAL A 184 -7.21 0.98 -16.96
C VAL A 184 -6.58 1.91 -17.99
N GLN A 185 -6.96 3.20 -17.99
CA GLN A 185 -6.40 4.19 -18.93
C GLN A 185 -4.88 4.37 -18.79
N ASN A 186 -4.34 4.12 -17.60
CA ASN A 186 -2.91 4.25 -17.30
C ASN A 186 -2.17 2.90 -17.26
N GLY A 187 -2.78 1.81 -17.76
CA GLY A 187 -2.13 0.50 -17.91
C GLY A 187 -1.99 -0.31 -16.61
N PHE A 188 -2.80 -0.02 -15.61
CA PHE A 188 -2.84 -0.72 -14.32
C PHE A 188 -3.98 -1.76 -14.24
N ASP A 189 -4.39 -2.33 -15.36
CA ASP A 189 -5.49 -3.31 -15.47
C ASP A 189 -5.33 -4.50 -14.52
N LYS A 190 -4.10 -5.00 -14.40
CA LYS A 190 -3.78 -6.13 -13.51
C LYS A 190 -3.95 -5.77 -12.03
N ILE A 191 -3.75 -4.50 -11.68
CA ILE A 191 -3.97 -4.01 -10.30
C ILE A 191 -5.46 -3.81 -10.06
N ALA A 192 -6.20 -3.25 -11.01
CA ALA A 192 -7.66 -3.12 -10.93
C ALA A 192 -8.33 -4.48 -10.67
N GLN A 193 -7.97 -5.51 -11.44
CA GLN A 193 -8.46 -6.88 -11.25
C GLN A 193 -8.16 -7.46 -9.85
N VAL A 194 -7.00 -7.12 -9.28
CA VAL A 194 -6.60 -7.59 -7.94
C VAL A 194 -7.42 -6.89 -6.86
N MET A 195 -7.77 -5.63 -7.08
CA MET A 195 -8.57 -4.84 -6.14
C MET A 195 -10.06 -5.25 -6.14
N GLU A 196 -10.51 -5.99 -7.14
CA GLU A 196 -11.88 -6.49 -7.23
C GLU A 196 -12.05 -7.94 -6.75
N ILE A 197 -10.96 -8.59 -6.32
CA ILE A 197 -10.97 -9.90 -5.64
C ILE A 197 -11.78 -9.80 -4.37
#